data_AF-A0A955S350-F1
#
_entry.id   AF-A0A955S350-F1
#
_cell.length_a   1.000
_cell.length_b   1.000
_cell.length_c   1.000
_cell.angle_alpha   90.00
_cell.angle_beta   90.00
_cell.angle_gamma   90.00
#
_symmetry.space_group_name_H-M   'P 1'
#
loop_
_entity.id
_entity.type
_entity.pdbx_description
1 polymer ?
#
loop_
_entity_poly.entity_id
_entity_poly.type
_entity_poly.pdbx_seq_one_letter_code
_entity_poly.pdbx_strand_id
1 'polypeptide(L)'
;MKKTIALLLVLLCAGCSYEGKTFEDYMDDPGSILKDPHYGSYQEKRDALESQYLHKKITYPEYQEKLKALDDKYSQEVEERTRIIESDY
;
A
#
# COMPACT_ATOMS: atom_id res chain seq x y z
N MET A 1 -39.38 3.31 -23.63
CA MET A 1 -39.61 3.28 -22.17
C MET A 1 -39.27 1.94 -21.54
N LYS A 2 -39.79 0.78 -22.02
CA LYS A 2 -39.42 -0.54 -21.44
C LYS A 2 -37.93 -0.89 -21.59
N LYS A 3 -37.31 -0.53 -22.72
CA LYS A 3 -35.88 -0.80 -23.01
C LYS A 3 -34.92 0.04 -22.14
N THR A 4 -35.31 1.26 -21.78
CA THR A 4 -34.50 2.15 -20.93
C THR A 4 -34.54 1.72 -19.47
N ILE A 5 -35.67 1.18 -19.00
CA ILE A 5 -35.80 0.63 -17.65
C ILE A 5 -34.93 -0.64 -17.49
N ALA A 6 -34.90 -1.51 -18.50
CA ALA A 6 -34.02 -2.68 -18.50
C ALA A 6 -32.53 -2.29 -18.46
N LEU A 7 -32.15 -1.23 -19.19
CA LEU A 7 -30.76 -0.74 -19.21
C LEU A 7 -30.34 -0.15 -17.85
N LEU A 8 -31.28 0.50 -17.15
CA LEU A 8 -31.07 1.08 -15.81
C LEU A 8 -30.94 -0.02 -14.73
N LEU A 9 -31.70 -1.11 -14.87
CA LEU A 9 -31.59 -2.30 -14.00
C LEU A 9 -30.24 -3.03 -14.17
N VAL A 10 -29.73 -3.15 -15.39
CA VAL A 10 -28.42 -3.77 -15.65
C VAL A 10 -27.28 -2.94 -15.05
N LEU A 11 -27.35 -1.61 -15.14
CA LEU A 11 -26.37 -0.70 -14.51
C LEU A 11 -26.39 -0.77 -12.98
N LEU A 12 -27.58 -0.90 -12.38
CA LEU A 12 -27.74 -1.07 -10.92
C LEU A 12 -27.15 -2.40 -10.44
N CYS A 13 -27.35 -3.50 -11.17
CA CYS A 13 -26.79 -4.80 -10.82
C CYS A 13 -25.25 -4.83 -10.98
N ALA A 14 -24.68 -4.12 -11.96
CA ALA A 14 -23.24 -3.99 -12.12
C ALA A 14 -22.57 -3.20 -10.98
N GLY A 15 -23.30 -2.29 -10.32
CA GLY A 15 -22.82 -1.55 -9.15
C GLY A 15 -22.83 -2.34 -7.85
N CYS A 16 -23.64 -3.41 -7.75
CA CYS A 16 -23.73 -4.24 -6.53
C CYS A 16 -22.71 -5.38 -6.47
N SER A 17 -21.95 -5.62 -7.53
CA SER A 17 -20.84 -6.59 -7.54
C SER A 17 -19.48 -5.92 -7.41
N TYR A 18 -19.41 -4.63 -7.09
CA TYR A 18 -18.16 -3.99 -6.71
C TYR A 18 -17.80 -4.47 -5.30
N GLU A 19 -16.85 -5.41 -5.30
CA GLU A 19 -16.22 -6.05 -4.16
C GLU A 19 -15.76 -5.03 -3.11
N GLY A 20 -16.63 -4.77 -2.14
CA GLY A 20 -16.28 -4.59 -0.73
C GLY A 20 -15.25 -3.53 -0.36
N LYS A 21 -15.11 -2.42 -1.10
CA LYS A 21 -14.41 -1.23 -0.62
C LYS A 21 -15.32 -0.02 -0.72
N THR A 22 -15.75 0.47 0.44
CA THR A 22 -16.54 1.70 0.53
C THR A 22 -15.69 2.91 0.18
N PHE A 23 -16.32 3.99 -0.27
CA PHE A 23 -15.63 5.29 -0.41
C PHE A 23 -15.05 5.78 0.94
N GLU A 24 -15.58 5.29 2.07
CA GLU A 24 -15.03 5.50 3.42
C GLU A 24 -13.65 4.86 3.60
N ASP A 25 -13.38 3.65 3.06
CA ASP A 25 -12.04 3.04 3.10
C ASP A 25 -10.98 3.89 2.37
N TYR A 26 -11.40 4.74 1.42
CA TYR A 26 -10.52 5.67 0.72
C TYR A 26 -10.34 7.01 1.45
N MET A 27 -11.25 7.35 2.37
CA MET A 27 -11.18 8.58 3.17
C MET A 27 -10.50 8.38 4.53
N ASP A 28 -10.52 7.17 5.08
CA ASP A 28 -9.85 6.85 6.35
C ASP A 28 -8.33 6.77 6.24
N ASP A 29 -7.77 6.68 5.02
CA ASP A 29 -6.33 6.78 4.77
C ASP A 29 -6.01 7.70 3.57
N PRO A 30 -5.99 9.03 3.76
CA PRO A 30 -5.56 9.98 2.74
C PRO A 30 -4.09 9.79 2.32
N GLY A 31 -3.31 8.96 3.03
CA GLY A 31 -1.94 8.57 2.65
C GLY A 31 -1.89 7.56 1.50
N SER A 32 -2.99 6.84 1.22
CA SER A 32 -3.04 5.83 0.16
C SER A 32 -2.98 6.40 -1.26
N ILE A 33 -3.32 7.69 -1.45
CA ILE A 33 -3.20 8.42 -2.72
C ILE A 33 -1.75 8.91 -2.94
N LEU A 34 -0.98 9.06 -1.87
CA LEU A 34 0.45 9.39 -1.85
C LEU A 34 1.32 8.13 -1.61
N LYS A 35 0.91 6.97 -2.16
CA LYS A 35 1.74 5.77 -2.11
C LYS A 35 3.00 6.00 -2.93
N ASP A 36 4.07 6.35 -2.21
CA ASP A 36 5.41 6.10 -2.70
C ASP A 36 5.45 4.65 -3.21
N PRO A 37 5.72 4.43 -4.51
CA PRO A 37 5.68 3.09 -5.10
C PRO A 37 6.66 2.12 -4.40
N HIS A 38 7.67 2.65 -3.71
CA HIS A 38 8.62 1.88 -2.92
C HIS A 38 8.11 1.54 -1.51
N TYR A 39 7.20 2.36 -0.95
CA TYR A 39 6.65 2.15 0.39
C TYR A 39 5.87 0.84 0.51
N GLY A 40 5.12 0.46 -0.53
CA GLY A 40 4.40 -0.82 -0.55
C GLY A 40 5.33 -2.02 -0.40
N SER A 41 6.43 -2.05 -1.17
CA SER A 41 7.42 -3.13 -1.06
C SER A 41 8.19 -3.09 0.26
N TYR A 42 8.48 -1.91 0.79
CA TYR A 42 9.09 -1.74 2.11
C TYR A 42 8.18 -2.33 3.20
N GLN A 43 6.90 -1.98 3.18
CA GLN A 43 5.91 -2.45 4.15
C GLN A 43 5.74 -3.98 4.09
N GLU A 44 5.58 -4.56 2.90
CA GLU A 44 5.49 -6.02 2.73
C GLU A 44 6.70 -6.76 3.32
N LYS A 45 7.91 -6.24 3.11
CA LYS A 45 9.15 -6.83 3.64
C LYS A 45 9.23 -6.68 5.16
N ARG A 46 8.78 -5.55 5.71
CA ARG A 46 8.74 -5.30 7.14
C ARG A 46 7.76 -6.25 7.83
N ASP A 47 6.56 -6.40 7.30
CA ASP A 47 5.53 -7.30 7.83
C ASP A 47 6.02 -8.77 7.79
N ALA A 48 6.69 -9.17 6.71
CA ALA A 48 7.30 -10.49 6.59
C ALA A 48 8.44 -10.71 7.62
N LEU A 49 9.23 -9.67 7.91
CA LEU A 49 10.29 -9.71 8.91
C LEU A 49 9.73 -9.79 10.34
N GLU A 50 8.71 -9.01 10.65
CA GLU A 50 8.01 -9.04 11.92
C GLU A 50 7.35 -10.41 12.14
N SER A 51 6.70 -10.97 11.11
CA SER A 51 6.16 -12.32 11.16
C SER A 51 7.24 -13.37 11.48
N GLN A 52 8.44 -13.26 10.90
CA GLN A 52 9.55 -14.18 11.23
C GLN A 52 9.95 -14.09 12.70
N TYR A 53 10.01 -12.88 13.27
CA TYR A 53 10.32 -12.68 14.68
C TYR A 53 9.21 -13.23 15.60
N LEU A 54 7.95 -12.93 15.31
CA LEU A 54 6.80 -13.42 16.08
C LEU A 54 6.70 -14.95 16.07
N HIS A 55 7.03 -15.57 14.95
CA HIS A 55 7.10 -17.03 14.81
C HIS A 55 8.43 -17.62 15.33
N LYS A 56 9.27 -16.83 16.00
CA LYS A 56 10.56 -17.23 16.58
C LYS A 56 11.52 -17.88 15.57
N LYS A 57 11.38 -17.53 14.28
CA LYS A 57 12.29 -17.99 13.21
C LYS A 57 13.62 -17.24 13.23
N ILE A 58 13.61 -16.03 13.77
CA ILE A 58 14.79 -15.19 13.99
C ILE A 58 14.77 -14.67 15.43
N THR A 59 15.94 -14.39 15.96
CA THR A 59 16.12 -13.78 17.28
C THR A 59 15.82 -12.28 17.24
N TYR A 60 15.63 -11.67 18.41
CA TYR A 60 15.43 -10.22 18.49
C TYR A 60 16.63 -9.40 17.94
N PRO A 61 17.90 -9.75 18.23
CA PRO A 61 19.03 -9.07 17.61
C PRO A 61 19.04 -9.15 16.08
N GLU A 62 18.78 -10.32 15.51
CA GLU A 62 18.68 -10.50 14.05
C GLU A 62 17.52 -9.71 13.44
N TYR A 63 16.39 -9.63 14.16
CA TYR A 63 15.25 -8.81 13.76
C TYR A 63 15.64 -7.33 13.70
N GLN A 64 16.31 -6.81 14.73
CA GLN A 64 16.75 -5.41 14.79
C GLN A 64 17.76 -5.07 13.68
N GLU A 65 18.72 -5.95 13.43
CA GLU A 65 19.71 -5.76 12.36
C GLU A 65 19.04 -5.71 10.98
N LYS A 66 18.15 -6.67 10.70
CA LYS A 66 17.43 -6.74 9.42
C LYS A 66 16.45 -5.57 9.24
N LEU A 67 15.78 -5.15 10.32
CA LEU A 67 14.88 -4.01 10.30
C LEU A 67 15.65 -2.73 9.98
N LYS A 68 16.79 -2.52 10.66
CA LYS A 68 17.66 -1.38 10.39
C LYS A 68 18.13 -1.36 8.94
N ALA A 69 18.58 -2.49 8.40
CA ALA A 69 19.02 -2.57 7.01
C ALA A 69 17.87 -2.26 6.02
N LEU A 70 16.65 -2.68 6.33
CA LEU A 70 15.46 -2.40 5.53
C LEU A 70 15.10 -0.91 5.56
N ASP A 71 15.14 -0.29 6.75
CA ASP A 71 14.86 1.13 6.96
C ASP A 71 15.91 2.04 6.29
N ASP A 72 17.19 1.68 6.43
CA ASP A 72 18.30 2.42 5.80
C ASP A 72 18.15 2.39 4.27
N LYS A 73 17.81 1.22 3.70
CA LYS A 73 17.59 1.08 2.26
C LYS A 73 16.42 1.95 1.78
N TYR A 74 15.29 1.90 2.47
CA TYR A 74 14.14 2.72 2.10
C TYR A 74 14.44 4.21 2.21
N SER A 75 15.17 4.62 3.25
CA SER A 75 15.61 6.01 3.43
C SER A 75 16.48 6.48 2.25
N GLN A 76 17.42 5.65 1.78
CA GLN A 76 18.23 5.95 0.59
C GLN A 76 17.37 6.11 -0.68
N GLU A 77 16.39 5.22 -0.88
CA GLU A 77 15.47 5.31 -2.03
C GLU A 77 14.65 6.62 -1.98
N VAL A 78 14.21 7.05 -0.80
CA VAL A 78 13.50 8.33 -0.60
C VAL A 78 14.41 9.54 -0.82
N GLU A 79 15.64 9.51 -0.30
CA GLU A 79 16.63 10.59 -0.48
C GLU A 79 17.02 10.77 -1.95
N GLU A 80 17.27 9.66 -2.67
CA GLU A 80 17.58 9.70 -4.10
C GLU A 80 16.43 10.33 -4.88
N ARG A 81 15.19 9.94 -4.58
CA ARG A 81 14.01 10.50 -5.23
C ARG A 81 13.84 11.99 -4.95
N THR A 82 14.05 12.40 -3.69
CA THR A 82 13.98 13.80 -3.27
C THR A 82 15.02 14.62 -4.05
N ARG A 83 16.25 14.10 -4.17
CA ARG A 83 17.31 14.75 -4.95
C ARG A 83 16.96 14.90 -6.42
N ILE A 84 16.37 13.86 -7.05
CA ILE A 84 15.94 13.94 -8.45
C ILE A 84 14.88 15.02 -8.63
N ILE A 85 13.85 15.03 -7.76
CA ILE A 85 12.77 16.02 -7.79
C ILE A 85 13.36 17.42 -7.63
N GLU A 86 14.25 17.64 -6.64
CA GLU A 86 14.91 18.93 -6.42
C GLU A 86 15.84 19.36 -7.56
N SER A 87 16.40 18.42 -8.34
CA SER A 87 17.25 18.73 -9.48
C SER A 87 16.49 19.10 -10.77
N ASP A 88 15.20 18.76 -10.83
CA ASP A 88 14.32 19.03 -11.98
C ASP A 88 13.57 20.39 -11.86
N TYR A 89 13.77 21.15 -10.77
CA TYR A 89 13.23 22.50 -10.52
C TYR A 89 14.34 23.57 -10.46
#